data_AF-A0A4Q0P550-F1
#
_entry.id   AF-A0A4Q0P550-F1
#
_cell.length_a   1.000
_cell.length_b   1.000
_cell.length_c   1.000
_cell.angle_alpha   90.00
_cell.angle_beta   90.00
_cell.angle_gamma   90.00
#
_symmetry.space_group_name_H-M   'P 1'
#
loop_
_entity.id
_entity.type
_entity.pdbx_description
1 polymer ?
#
loop_
_entity_poly.entity_id
_entity_poly.type
_entity_poly.pdbx_seq_one_letter_code
_entity_poly.pdbx_strand_id
1 'polypeptide(L)'
;MFSFIQKSLNFYLKEEQLIDLYIHEVTPLFEVYPDLNIPDELHIDEADHSVDAGAAFGYVEVSMGLVELEDPPIQIFVLAHELSHIATLTQAAAFNLGGEIPAGSETNDYKKAEYLADLMAFYLISKNEPETYDLLKEKLDYLEELLGNGDFTHPSGSSRIESLMKYLKGMDNTSKETAFSNRFRTIWSMN
;
A
#
# COMPACT_ATOMS: atom_id res chain seq x y z
N MET A 1 -31.34 12.34 20.88
CA MET A 1 -30.27 13.26 21.32
C MET A 1 -29.05 12.50 21.85
N PHE A 2 -29.20 11.58 22.81
CA PHE A 2 -28.08 10.73 23.29
C PHE A 2 -27.40 9.86 22.21
N SER A 3 -28.16 9.21 21.31
CA SER A 3 -27.54 8.36 20.28
C SER A 3 -26.82 9.16 19.18
N PHE A 4 -27.15 10.44 18.99
CA PHE A 4 -26.49 11.30 18.01
C PHE A 4 -25.11 11.73 18.53
N ILE A 5 -25.02 12.10 19.81
CA ILE A 5 -23.77 12.46 20.48
C ILE A 5 -22.82 11.24 20.55
N GLN A 6 -23.36 10.06 20.82
CA GLN A 6 -22.55 8.84 20.90
C GLN A 6 -22.04 8.39 19.52
N LYS A 7 -22.85 8.54 18.46
CA LYS A 7 -22.43 8.28 17.09
C LYS A 7 -21.35 9.26 16.64
N SER A 8 -21.51 10.56 16.94
CA SER A 8 -20.48 11.56 16.60
C SER A 8 -19.18 11.33 17.37
N LEU A 9 -19.24 10.97 18.66
CA LEU A 9 -18.04 10.70 19.45
C LEU A 9 -17.27 9.46 18.95
N ASN A 10 -17.99 8.40 18.59
CA ASN A 10 -17.38 7.19 18.05
C ASN A 10 -16.77 7.42 16.66
N PHE A 11 -17.35 8.32 15.87
CA PHE A 11 -16.82 8.73 14.57
C PHE A 11 -15.48 9.47 14.71
N TYR A 12 -15.42 10.53 15.52
CA TYR A 12 -14.17 11.28 15.74
C TYR A 12 -13.04 10.39 16.26
N LEU A 13 -13.36 9.41 17.10
CA LEU A 13 -12.35 8.48 17.61
C LEU A 13 -11.73 7.62 16.50
N LYS A 14 -12.52 7.16 15.52
CA LYS A 14 -12.01 6.33 14.41
C LYS A 14 -11.16 7.13 13.43
N GLU A 15 -11.56 8.36 13.14
CA GLU A 15 -10.77 9.31 12.35
C GLU A 15 -9.42 9.60 13.02
N GLU A 16 -9.44 9.96 14.31
CA GLU A 16 -8.22 10.18 15.10
C GLU A 16 -7.33 8.93 15.10
N GLN A 17 -7.90 7.74 15.24
CA GLN A 17 -7.15 6.47 15.18
C GLN A 17 -6.50 6.22 13.83
N LEU A 18 -7.18 6.50 12.72
CA LEU A 18 -6.60 6.31 11.39
C LEU A 18 -5.48 7.34 11.13
N ILE A 19 -5.66 8.59 11.57
CA ILE A 19 -4.64 9.64 11.47
C ILE A 19 -3.42 9.26 12.33
N ASP A 20 -3.62 8.82 13.56
CA ASP A 20 -2.54 8.37 14.44
C ASP A 20 -1.78 7.19 13.82
N LEU A 21 -2.50 6.22 13.24
CA LEU A 21 -1.90 5.09 12.51
C LEU A 21 -1.08 5.57 11.30
N TYR A 22 -1.59 6.52 10.53
CA TYR A 22 -0.87 7.09 9.38
C TYR A 22 0.44 7.77 9.80
N ILE A 23 0.40 8.60 10.84
CA ILE A 23 1.54 9.39 11.31
C ILE A 23 2.57 8.51 12.03
N HIS A 24 2.12 7.59 12.87
CA HIS A 24 2.99 6.88 13.81
C HIS A 24 3.37 5.47 13.39
N GLU A 25 2.63 4.85 12.47
CA GLU A 25 2.92 3.49 12.00
C GLU A 25 3.26 3.46 10.51
N VAL A 26 2.51 4.16 9.66
CA VAL A 26 2.71 4.10 8.19
C VAL A 26 3.87 4.98 7.73
N THR A 27 3.87 6.27 8.08
CA THR A 27 4.90 7.22 7.64
C THR A 27 6.32 6.78 8.02
N PRO A 28 6.57 6.26 9.25
CA PRO A 28 7.90 5.79 9.64
C PRO A 28 8.46 4.65 8.77
N LEU A 29 7.61 3.85 8.11
CA LEU A 29 8.06 2.81 7.18
C LEU A 29 8.92 3.37 6.04
N PHE A 30 8.72 4.65 5.69
CA PHE A 30 9.36 5.31 4.55
C PHE A 30 10.57 6.17 4.92
N GLU A 31 10.99 6.22 6.20
CA GLU A 31 12.18 6.98 6.64
C GLU A 31 13.49 6.55 5.95
N VAL A 32 13.51 5.34 5.37
CA VAL A 32 14.63 4.86 4.54
C VAL A 32 14.83 5.66 3.25
N TYR A 33 13.89 6.53 2.90
CA TYR A 33 13.93 7.40 1.73
C TYR A 33 13.86 8.88 2.16
N PRO A 34 15.00 9.49 2.55
CA PRO A 34 15.02 10.81 3.20
C PRO A 34 14.57 11.98 2.30
N ASP A 35 14.55 11.79 0.98
CA ASP A 35 14.17 12.82 0.00
C ASP A 35 12.70 12.67 -0.47
N LEU A 36 11.91 11.75 0.12
CA LEU A 36 10.48 11.64 -0.21
C LEU A 36 9.69 12.77 0.43
N ASN A 37 8.88 13.43 -0.39
CA ASN A 37 7.86 14.35 0.07
C ASN A 37 6.61 13.56 0.44
N ILE A 38 6.64 12.91 1.61
CA ILE A 38 5.47 12.21 2.16
C ILE A 38 4.45 13.26 2.60
N PRO A 39 3.17 13.14 2.20
CA PRO A 39 2.14 14.06 2.66
C PRO A 39 1.95 14.03 4.18
N ASP A 40 1.87 15.19 4.81
CA ASP A 40 1.57 15.29 6.25
C ASP A 40 0.06 15.32 6.54
N GLU A 41 -0.77 15.46 5.50
CA GLU A 41 -2.22 15.58 5.61
C GLU A 41 -2.94 14.33 5.08
N LEU A 42 -3.96 13.91 5.83
CA LEU A 42 -4.90 12.87 5.45
C LEU A 42 -6.30 13.50 5.36
N HIS A 43 -6.96 13.39 4.21
CA HIS A 43 -8.30 13.91 3.95
C HIS A 43 -9.27 12.73 3.80
N ILE A 44 -10.44 12.83 4.42
CA ILE A 44 -11.45 11.76 4.39
C ILE A 44 -12.57 12.14 3.42
N ASP A 45 -12.82 11.29 2.43
CA ASP A 45 -14.06 11.34 1.65
C ASP A 45 -15.19 10.66 2.43
N GLU A 46 -15.97 11.47 3.15
CA GLU A 46 -17.14 11.02 3.91
C GLU A 46 -18.23 10.35 3.06
N ALA A 47 -18.23 10.56 1.74
CA ALA A 47 -19.25 10.00 0.85
C ALA A 47 -18.89 8.59 0.35
N ASP A 48 -17.62 8.20 0.36
CA ASP A 48 -17.18 6.90 -0.09
C ASP A 48 -17.07 5.88 1.05
N HIS A 49 -17.99 4.91 1.07
CA HIS A 49 -17.98 3.82 2.04
C HIS A 49 -17.28 2.54 1.52
N SER A 50 -16.61 2.61 0.37
CA SER A 50 -15.66 1.58 -0.05
C SER A 50 -14.40 1.59 0.84
N VAL A 51 -13.52 0.61 0.74
CA VAL A 51 -12.21 0.64 1.42
C VAL A 51 -11.18 1.04 0.38
N ASP A 52 -10.75 2.30 0.39
CA ASP A 52 -9.90 2.88 -0.64
C ASP A 52 -9.05 4.04 -0.10
N ALA A 53 -7.97 4.36 -0.81
CA ALA A 53 -7.13 5.53 -0.57
C ALA A 53 -6.46 5.99 -1.88
N GLY A 54 -6.01 7.24 -1.91
CA GLY A 54 -5.27 7.81 -3.03
C GLY A 54 -4.27 8.86 -2.58
N ALA A 55 -3.04 8.80 -3.07
CA ALA A 55 -2.08 9.88 -2.88
C ALA A 55 -2.23 10.99 -3.94
N ALA A 56 -2.39 12.23 -3.47
CA ALA A 56 -2.40 13.43 -4.30
C ALA A 56 -1.27 14.39 -3.89
N PHE A 57 -1.10 15.50 -4.63
CA PHE A 57 -0.06 16.47 -4.31
C PHE A 57 -0.36 17.16 -2.96
N GLY A 58 0.37 16.75 -1.92
CA GLY A 58 0.33 17.36 -0.59
C GLY A 58 -0.62 16.70 0.40
N TYR A 59 -1.40 15.69 0.00
CA TYR A 59 -2.30 14.95 0.91
C TYR A 59 -2.51 13.50 0.45
N VAL A 60 -2.92 12.64 1.38
CA VAL A 60 -3.51 11.32 1.11
C VAL A 60 -5.02 11.43 1.31
N GLU A 61 -5.80 11.08 0.31
CA GLU A 61 -7.26 10.92 0.41
C GLU A 61 -7.57 9.50 0.87
N VAL A 62 -8.52 9.33 1.78
CA VAL A 62 -9.00 8.01 2.21
C VAL A 62 -10.52 7.98 2.20
N SER A 63 -11.09 6.83 1.90
CA SER A 63 -12.52 6.63 1.97
C SER A 63 -13.00 6.52 3.42
N MET A 64 -14.26 6.89 3.66
CA MET A 64 -14.93 6.62 4.92
C MET A 64 -14.98 5.13 5.27
N GLY A 65 -15.10 4.24 4.28
CA GLY A 65 -15.08 2.80 4.56
C GLY A 65 -13.73 2.31 5.10
N LEU A 66 -12.60 2.93 4.74
CA LEU A 66 -11.29 2.65 5.33
C LEU A 66 -11.25 3.06 6.81
N VAL A 67 -11.84 4.20 7.16
CA VAL A 67 -12.01 4.67 8.55
C VAL A 67 -12.91 3.70 9.35
N GLU A 68 -13.96 3.18 8.72
CA GLU A 68 -14.94 2.31 9.38
C GLU A 68 -14.45 0.85 9.56
N LEU A 69 -13.50 0.38 8.75
CA LEU A 69 -13.03 -1.01 8.69
C LEU A 69 -12.46 -1.55 10.01
N GLU A 70 -11.82 -0.69 10.82
CA GLU A 70 -11.19 -1.05 12.12
C GLU A 70 -10.30 -2.32 12.04
N ASP A 71 -9.55 -2.48 10.94
CA ASP A 71 -8.60 -3.57 10.71
C ASP A 71 -7.20 -2.99 10.43
N PRO A 72 -6.40 -2.72 11.49
CA PRO A 72 -5.13 -1.99 11.35
C PRO A 72 -4.15 -2.59 10.33
N PRO A 73 -3.95 -3.93 10.24
CA PRO A 73 -3.09 -4.49 9.18
C PRO A 73 -3.53 -4.12 7.76
N ILE A 74 -4.84 -4.07 7.49
CA ILE A 74 -5.36 -3.66 6.19
C ILE A 74 -5.21 -2.14 6.00
N GLN A 75 -5.54 -1.35 7.02
CA GLN A 75 -5.39 0.11 6.97
C GLN A 75 -3.93 0.52 6.69
N ILE A 76 -2.98 -0.11 7.38
CA ILE A 76 -1.54 0.09 7.17
C ILE A 76 -1.15 -0.30 5.74
N PHE A 77 -1.62 -1.44 5.24
CA PHE A 77 -1.31 -1.86 3.87
C PHE A 77 -1.82 -0.88 2.82
N VAL A 78 -3.09 -0.45 2.93
CA VAL A 78 -3.71 0.51 1.99
C VAL A 78 -2.98 1.86 2.00
N LEU A 79 -2.70 2.41 3.19
CA LEU A 79 -1.97 3.68 3.29
C LEU A 79 -0.50 3.55 2.82
N ALA A 80 0.17 2.45 3.17
CA ALA A 80 1.53 2.20 2.72
C ALA A 80 1.61 1.94 1.21
N HIS A 81 0.56 1.41 0.59
CA HIS A 81 0.45 1.26 -0.86
C HIS A 81 0.54 2.64 -1.54
N GLU A 82 -0.26 3.60 -1.09
CA GLU A 82 -0.26 4.96 -1.63
C GLU A 82 1.10 5.66 -1.50
N LEU A 83 1.74 5.56 -0.34
CA LEU A 83 3.08 6.12 -0.15
C LEU A 83 4.14 5.38 -0.98
N SER A 84 3.90 4.10 -1.29
CA SER A 84 4.79 3.33 -2.15
C SER A 84 4.76 3.80 -3.61
N HIS A 85 3.65 4.34 -4.10
CA HIS A 85 3.63 5.01 -5.40
C HIS A 85 4.61 6.18 -5.45
N ILE A 86 4.64 7.00 -4.38
CA ILE A 86 5.57 8.13 -4.26
C ILE A 86 7.02 7.62 -4.19
N ALA A 87 7.26 6.54 -3.45
CA ALA A 87 8.60 5.99 -3.23
C ALA A 87 9.19 5.21 -4.41
N THR A 88 8.36 4.76 -5.37
CA THR A 88 8.75 3.79 -6.40
C THR A 88 9.95 4.24 -7.23
N LEU A 89 9.98 5.48 -7.71
CA LEU A 89 11.09 5.96 -8.55
C LEU A 89 12.39 6.15 -7.75
N THR A 90 12.30 6.54 -6.48
CA THR A 90 13.46 6.60 -5.58
C THR A 90 14.05 5.21 -5.35
N GLN A 91 13.20 4.21 -5.13
CA GLN A 91 13.63 2.81 -5.02
C GLN A 91 14.22 2.27 -6.33
N ALA A 92 13.65 2.63 -7.48
CA ALA A 92 14.17 2.27 -8.79
C ALA A 92 15.58 2.85 -9.01
N ALA A 93 15.80 4.11 -8.65
CA ALA A 93 17.11 4.75 -8.71
C ALA A 93 18.15 4.03 -7.83
N ALA A 94 17.78 3.62 -6.61
CA ALA A 94 18.65 2.83 -5.74
C ALA A 94 19.05 1.47 -6.34
N PHE A 95 18.22 0.94 -7.24
CA PHE A 95 18.50 -0.29 -8.00
C PHE A 95 19.19 -0.04 -9.35
N ASN A 96 19.62 1.19 -9.64
CA ASN A 96 20.17 1.61 -10.94
C ASN A 96 19.21 1.29 -12.11
N LEU A 97 17.91 1.50 -11.89
CA LEU A 97 16.87 1.43 -12.91
C LEU A 97 16.58 2.85 -13.46
N GLY A 98 15.80 2.93 -14.55
CA GLY A 98 15.47 4.20 -15.21
C GLY A 98 14.62 5.14 -14.33
N GLY A 99 14.54 6.41 -14.74
CA GLY A 99 13.75 7.45 -14.05
C GLY A 99 12.26 7.45 -14.35
N GLU A 100 11.78 6.50 -15.15
CA GLU A 100 10.37 6.30 -15.50
C GLU A 100 10.05 4.81 -15.50
N ILE A 101 8.84 4.44 -15.10
CA ILE A 101 8.37 3.05 -15.13
C ILE A 101 8.19 2.68 -16.61
N PRO A 102 8.90 1.67 -17.14
CA PRO A 102 8.83 1.35 -18.55
C PRO A 102 7.49 0.69 -18.90
N ALA A 103 6.81 1.16 -19.94
CA ALA A 103 5.62 0.50 -20.43
C ALA A 103 5.97 -0.81 -21.16
N GLY A 104 5.29 -1.90 -20.78
CA GLY A 104 5.26 -3.16 -21.53
C GLY A 104 4.11 -3.21 -22.54
N SER A 105 4.18 -4.15 -23.48
CA SER A 105 3.10 -4.43 -24.45
C SER A 105 1.87 -5.15 -23.86
N GLU A 106 2.05 -5.92 -22.78
CA GLU A 106 1.03 -6.65 -22.02
C GLU A 106 0.78 -5.97 -20.66
N THR A 107 1.86 -5.60 -19.96
CA THR A 107 1.83 -4.91 -18.65
C THR A 107 2.31 -3.47 -18.82
N ASN A 108 1.37 -2.55 -18.95
CA ASN A 108 1.69 -1.12 -19.05
C ASN A 108 2.30 -0.57 -17.73
N ASP A 109 2.79 0.65 -17.81
CA ASP A 109 3.38 1.40 -16.70
C ASP A 109 2.43 1.57 -15.50
N TYR A 110 1.13 1.83 -15.73
CA TYR A 110 0.12 1.87 -14.67
C TYR A 110 0.04 0.56 -13.90
N LYS A 111 -0.10 -0.57 -14.60
CA LYS A 111 -0.16 -1.89 -13.97
C LYS A 111 1.10 -2.25 -13.21
N LYS A 112 2.27 -1.86 -13.74
CA LYS A 112 3.54 -2.04 -13.04
C LYS A 112 3.59 -1.19 -11.77
N ALA A 113 3.11 0.05 -11.81
CA ALA A 113 3.07 0.91 -10.64
C ALA A 113 2.30 0.25 -9.49
N GLU A 114 1.14 -0.37 -9.76
CA GLU A 114 0.35 -1.13 -8.78
C GLU A 114 1.14 -2.29 -8.15
N TYR A 115 1.74 -3.15 -8.99
CA TYR A 115 2.53 -4.27 -8.49
C TYR A 115 3.76 -3.83 -7.68
N LEU A 116 4.40 -2.73 -8.07
CA LEU A 116 5.55 -2.16 -7.37
C LEU A 116 5.12 -1.58 -6.03
N ALA A 117 4.01 -0.84 -5.99
CA ALA A 117 3.46 -0.27 -4.77
C ALA A 117 3.05 -1.37 -3.77
N ASP A 118 2.37 -2.42 -4.22
CA ASP A 118 2.09 -3.60 -3.39
C ASP A 118 3.35 -4.20 -2.79
N LEU A 119 4.33 -4.48 -3.65
CA LEU A 119 5.57 -5.13 -3.23
C LEU A 119 6.33 -4.27 -2.22
N MET A 120 6.39 -2.96 -2.45
CA MET A 120 7.07 -2.02 -1.58
C MET A 120 6.38 -1.94 -0.22
N ALA A 121 5.05 -1.77 -0.18
CA ALA A 121 4.28 -1.78 1.05
C ALA A 121 4.51 -3.09 1.84
N PHE A 122 4.35 -4.24 1.17
CA PHE A 122 4.55 -5.55 1.81
C PHE A 122 5.99 -5.73 2.32
N TYR A 123 6.99 -5.28 1.56
CA TYR A 123 8.39 -5.36 1.98
C TYR A 123 8.67 -4.49 3.19
N LEU A 124 8.26 -3.22 3.18
CA LEU A 124 8.52 -2.27 4.26
C LEU A 124 7.81 -2.69 5.56
N ILE A 125 6.55 -3.12 5.48
CA ILE A 125 5.82 -3.69 6.61
C ILE A 125 6.56 -4.95 7.12
N SER A 126 6.95 -5.87 6.23
CA SER A 126 7.67 -7.09 6.64
C SER A 126 9.03 -6.84 7.30
N LYS A 127 9.66 -5.70 7.01
CA LYS A 127 10.98 -5.34 7.50
C LYS A 127 10.90 -4.66 8.86
N ASN A 128 9.96 -3.74 9.02
CA ASN A 128 9.90 -2.83 10.17
C ASN A 128 8.82 -3.25 11.19
N GLU A 129 7.74 -3.89 10.75
CA GLU A 129 6.59 -4.28 11.57
C GLU A 129 6.24 -5.77 11.43
N PRO A 130 7.05 -6.70 11.99
CA PRO A 130 6.87 -8.14 11.78
C PRO A 130 5.53 -8.70 12.26
N GLU A 131 4.96 -8.17 13.33
CA GLU A 131 3.67 -8.62 13.87
C GLU A 131 2.52 -8.23 12.93
N THR A 132 2.49 -6.97 12.48
CA THR A 132 1.54 -6.48 11.45
C THR A 132 1.67 -7.27 10.15
N TYR A 133 2.90 -7.56 9.73
CA TYR A 133 3.16 -8.39 8.56
C TYR A 133 2.61 -9.82 8.68
N ASP A 134 2.75 -10.45 9.85
CA ASP A 134 2.23 -11.79 10.08
C ASP A 134 0.70 -11.81 9.97
N LEU A 135 0.02 -10.82 10.56
CA LEU A 135 -1.44 -10.65 10.44
C LEU A 135 -1.87 -10.35 9.00
N LEU A 136 -1.10 -9.53 8.27
CA LEU A 136 -1.41 -9.17 6.88
C LEU A 136 -1.35 -10.39 5.95
N LYS A 137 -0.39 -11.31 6.16
CA LYS A 137 -0.30 -12.56 5.38
C LYS A 137 -1.52 -13.46 5.56
N GLU A 138 -2.11 -13.47 6.75
CA GLU A 138 -3.33 -14.25 7.01
C GLU A 138 -4.56 -13.67 6.30
N LYS A 139 -4.44 -12.46 5.75
CA LYS A 139 -5.50 -11.71 5.09
C LYS A 139 -5.32 -11.59 3.57
N LEU A 140 -4.42 -12.36 2.96
CA LEU A 140 -4.19 -12.29 1.51
C LEU A 140 -5.45 -12.56 0.68
N ASP A 141 -6.32 -13.49 1.11
CA ASP A 141 -7.59 -13.76 0.44
C ASP A 141 -8.53 -12.54 0.52
N TYR A 142 -8.56 -11.84 1.66
CA TYR A 142 -9.32 -10.61 1.82
C TYR A 142 -8.76 -9.48 0.95
N LEU A 143 -7.43 -9.34 0.88
CA LEU A 143 -6.78 -8.39 -0.02
C LEU A 143 -7.09 -8.71 -1.49
N GLU A 144 -7.15 -9.98 -1.88
CA GLU A 144 -7.54 -10.38 -3.23
C GLU A 144 -8.93 -9.84 -3.59
N GLU A 145 -9.89 -10.02 -2.68
CA GLU A 145 -11.28 -9.55 -2.85
C GLU A 145 -11.34 -8.02 -2.87
N LEU A 146 -10.61 -7.37 -1.95
CA LEU A 146 -10.55 -5.91 -1.82
C LEU A 146 -10.02 -5.24 -3.10
N LEU A 147 -8.94 -5.77 -3.67
CA LEU A 147 -8.31 -5.24 -4.89
C LEU A 147 -9.15 -5.51 -6.16
N GLY A 148 -10.16 -6.37 -6.07
CA GLY A 148 -11.21 -6.50 -7.07
C GLY A 148 -10.75 -7.00 -8.45
N ASN A 149 -11.56 -6.68 -9.46
CA ASN A 149 -11.32 -7.09 -10.83
C ASN A 149 -10.36 -6.13 -11.52
N GLY A 150 -9.52 -6.67 -12.41
CA GLY A 150 -8.58 -5.85 -13.18
C GLY A 150 -9.26 -5.11 -14.33
N ASP A 151 -8.66 -3.99 -14.71
CA ASP A 151 -9.05 -3.19 -15.85
C ASP A 151 -7.83 -2.80 -16.72
N PHE A 152 -7.91 -1.66 -17.42
CA PHE A 152 -6.82 -1.18 -18.25
C PHE A 152 -5.64 -0.61 -17.47
N THR A 153 -5.89 0.02 -16.31
CA THR A 153 -4.87 0.69 -15.49
C THR A 153 -4.49 -0.14 -14.27
N HIS A 154 -5.41 -0.91 -13.70
CA HIS A 154 -5.20 -1.70 -12.50
C HIS A 154 -5.21 -3.20 -12.81
N PRO A 155 -4.22 -3.99 -12.36
CA PRO A 155 -4.27 -5.44 -12.44
C PRO A 155 -5.35 -6.00 -11.48
N SER A 156 -5.84 -7.21 -11.75
CA SER A 156 -6.80 -7.85 -10.83
C SER A 156 -6.16 -8.16 -9.49
N GLY A 157 -6.97 -8.17 -8.42
CA GLY A 157 -6.55 -8.61 -7.10
C GLY A 157 -5.85 -9.96 -7.13
N SER A 158 -6.41 -10.94 -7.85
CA SER A 158 -5.78 -12.26 -8.02
C SER A 158 -4.37 -12.20 -8.59
N SER A 159 -4.13 -11.32 -9.56
CA SER A 159 -2.81 -11.16 -10.16
C SER A 159 -1.83 -10.43 -9.23
N ARG A 160 -2.33 -9.45 -8.47
CA ARG A 160 -1.56 -8.70 -7.47
C ARG A 160 -1.15 -9.60 -6.31
N ILE A 161 -2.06 -10.42 -5.79
CA ILE A 161 -1.75 -11.42 -4.77
C ILE A 161 -0.80 -12.49 -5.32
N GLU A 162 -0.98 -12.97 -6.55
CA GLU A 162 -0.02 -13.89 -7.16
C GLU A 162 1.40 -13.27 -7.24
N SER A 163 1.50 -11.97 -7.51
CA SER A 163 2.75 -11.22 -7.50
C SER A 163 3.40 -11.20 -6.11
N LEU A 164 2.63 -10.94 -5.05
CA LEU A 164 3.09 -10.96 -3.67
C LEU A 164 3.51 -12.38 -3.24
N MET A 165 2.76 -13.41 -3.62
CA MET A 165 3.10 -14.80 -3.35
C MET A 165 4.45 -15.20 -3.97
N LYS A 166 4.80 -14.65 -5.14
CA LYS A 166 6.13 -14.85 -5.74
C LYS A 166 7.25 -14.19 -4.92
N TYR A 167 6.99 -13.05 -4.28
CA TYR A 167 7.92 -12.46 -3.31
C TYR A 167 8.05 -13.35 -2.07
N LEU A 168 6.93 -13.80 -1.50
CA LEU A 168 6.91 -14.66 -0.31
C LEU A 168 7.73 -15.94 -0.52
N LYS A 169 7.49 -16.64 -1.63
CA LYS A 169 8.26 -17.83 -2.02
C LYS A 169 9.75 -17.55 -2.26
N GLY A 170 10.08 -16.34 -2.69
CA GLY A 170 11.47 -15.91 -2.80
C GLY A 170 12.19 -15.96 -1.46
N MET A 171 11.54 -15.51 -0.39
CA MET A 171 12.11 -15.45 0.95
C MET A 171 12.39 -16.84 1.56
N ASP A 172 11.76 -17.91 1.07
CA ASP A 172 12.07 -19.28 1.52
C ASP A 172 13.52 -19.67 1.20
N ASN A 173 14.15 -19.00 0.23
CA ASN A 173 15.46 -19.37 -0.31
C ASN A 173 16.51 -18.24 -0.19
N THR A 174 16.13 -17.04 0.26
CA THR A 174 17.02 -15.88 0.31
C THR A 174 16.58 -14.85 1.36
N SER A 175 17.34 -13.77 1.55
CA SER A 175 16.95 -12.71 2.50
C SER A 175 15.74 -11.91 1.98
N LYS A 176 15.02 -11.22 2.89
CA LYS A 176 13.90 -10.33 2.52
C LYS A 176 14.31 -9.30 1.47
N GLU A 177 15.47 -8.67 1.66
CA GLU A 177 16.03 -7.66 0.76
C GLU A 177 16.33 -8.24 -0.63
N THR A 178 16.88 -9.46 -0.67
CA THR A 178 17.23 -10.12 -1.93
C THR A 178 15.97 -10.55 -2.68
N ALA A 179 14.98 -11.11 -1.98
CA ALA A 179 13.68 -11.45 -2.56
C ALA A 179 12.96 -10.21 -3.10
N PHE A 180 12.98 -9.12 -2.33
CA PHE A 180 12.42 -7.82 -2.72
C PHE A 180 13.09 -7.27 -3.98
N SER A 181 14.43 -7.13 -3.99
CA SER A 181 15.18 -6.65 -5.16
C SER A 181 14.90 -7.48 -6.40
N ASN A 182 14.89 -8.81 -6.27
CA ASN A 182 14.63 -9.70 -7.41
C ASN A 182 13.20 -9.53 -7.94
N ARG A 183 12.19 -9.46 -7.06
CA ARG A 183 10.80 -9.27 -7.46
C ARG A 183 10.59 -7.90 -8.09
N PHE A 184 11.13 -6.85 -7.50
CA PHE A 184 11.05 -5.47 -8.00
C PHE A 184 11.58 -5.39 -9.43
N ARG A 185 12.79 -5.91 -9.68
CA ARG A 185 13.38 -5.95 -11.03
C ARG A 185 12.57 -6.77 -12.01
N THR A 186 11.99 -7.89 -11.56
CA THR A 186 11.12 -8.73 -12.39
C THR A 186 9.89 -7.94 -12.85
N ILE A 187 9.20 -7.28 -11.92
CA ILE A 187 8.02 -6.43 -12.22
C ILE A 187 8.41 -5.29 -13.16
N TRP A 188 9.51 -4.59 -12.87
CA TRP A 188 10.03 -3.51 -13.71
C TRP A 188 10.22 -3.94 -15.16
N SER A 189 10.74 -5.15 -15.37
CA SER A 189 10.99 -5.73 -16.70
C SER A 189 9.80 -6.46 -17.33
N MET A 190 8.62 -6.52 -16.69
CA MET A 190 7.47 -7.23 -17.26
C MET A 190 7.16 -6.67 -18.64
N ASN A 191 6.86 -7.57 -19.59
CA ASN A 191 6.35 -7.16 -20.87
C ASN A 191 4.89 -6.77 -20.74
#